data_AF-A0A6G1AV91-F1
#
_entry.id   AF-A0A6G1AV91-F1
#
_cell.length_a   1.000
_cell.length_b   1.000
_cell.length_c   1.000
_cell.angle_alpha   90.00
_cell.angle_beta   90.00
_cell.angle_gamma   90.00
#
_symmetry.space_group_name_H-M   'P 1'
#
loop_
_entity.id
_entity.type
_entity.pdbx_description
1 polymer ?
#
loop_
_entity_poly.entity_id
_entity_poly.type
_entity_poly.pdbx_seq_one_letter_code
_entity_poly.pdbx_strand_id
1 'polypeptide(L)'
;PFLTAAGTRAPAPRVMNRSSTSSAAEKAPTAVLWGCELNQDRRTWTVRPQKEGKQDCKLLLSTICLGEKAKEEMNLVEILPPAGQEDKKTKPVTIASLQASVLPMVSLG
;
A
#
# COMPACT_ATOMS: atom_id res chain seq x y z
N PRO A 1 68.51 -24.93 39.94
CA PRO A 1 67.53 -26.04 39.81
C PRO A 1 66.09 -25.51 39.64
N PHE A 2 65.56 -25.61 38.41
CA PHE A 2 64.16 -25.79 37.93
C PHE A 2 63.01 -25.06 38.69
N LEU A 3 62.34 -24.01 38.16
CA LEU A 3 61.31 -23.83 37.08
C LEU A 3 59.85 -23.63 37.60
N THR A 4 59.24 -22.47 37.24
CA THR A 4 57.83 -22.23 36.73
C THR A 4 56.64 -22.46 37.71
N ALA A 5 55.52 -21.72 37.78
CA ALA A 5 54.73 -20.97 36.79
C ALA A 5 53.71 -19.96 37.41
N ALA A 6 53.17 -19.11 36.52
CA ALA A 6 51.92 -18.32 36.52
C ALA A 6 50.76 -18.84 37.42
N GLY A 7 49.88 -18.02 38.01
CA GLY A 7 49.15 -16.88 37.46
C GLY A 7 47.71 -17.30 37.13
N THR A 8 46.70 -16.75 37.80
CA THR A 8 45.33 -16.60 37.24
C THR A 8 44.49 -15.65 38.09
N ARG A 9 44.12 -14.52 37.47
CA ARG A 9 43.25 -13.47 37.99
C ARG A 9 41.80 -13.92 37.81
N ALA A 10 40.98 -13.77 38.86
CA ALA A 10 39.56 -14.11 38.83
C ALA A 10 38.82 -13.42 37.67
N PRO A 11 37.86 -14.09 37.00
CA PRO A 11 37.11 -13.48 35.90
C PRO A 11 36.11 -12.45 36.44
N ALA A 12 36.11 -11.26 35.84
CA ALA A 12 35.11 -10.23 36.09
C ALA A 12 33.69 -10.75 35.73
N PRO A 13 32.63 -10.24 36.39
CA PRO A 13 31.27 -10.64 36.06
C PRO A 13 30.99 -10.27 34.60
N ARG A 14 30.62 -11.28 33.79
CA ARG A 14 30.10 -11.04 32.45
C ARG A 14 28.82 -10.23 32.59
N VAL A 15 28.90 -8.94 32.31
CA VAL A 15 27.72 -8.16 31.93
C VAL A 15 27.18 -8.85 30.67
N MET A 16 26.09 -9.61 30.82
CA MET A 16 25.27 -9.97 29.69
C MET A 16 24.72 -8.66 29.14
N ASN A 17 25.44 -8.09 28.18
CA ASN A 17 24.83 -7.24 27.20
C ASN A 17 23.84 -8.15 26.48
N ARG A 18 22.60 -8.18 26.97
CA ARG A 18 21.46 -8.56 26.13
C ARG A 18 21.46 -7.47 25.08
N SER A 19 22.28 -7.69 24.04
CA SER A 19 22.05 -7.14 22.72
C SER A 19 20.63 -7.56 22.42
N SER A 20 19.70 -6.69 22.82
CA SER A 20 18.38 -6.65 22.27
C SER A 20 18.73 -6.48 20.81
N THR A 21 18.67 -7.58 20.06
CA THR A 21 18.45 -7.52 18.64
C THR A 21 17.19 -6.70 18.57
N SER A 22 17.38 -5.37 18.48
CA SER A 22 16.35 -4.41 18.18
C SER A 22 15.66 -5.09 17.05
N SER A 23 14.45 -5.55 17.32
CA SER A 23 13.62 -6.17 16.32
C SER A 23 13.74 -5.23 15.14
N ALA A 24 14.42 -5.67 14.08
CA ALA A 24 13.93 -5.36 12.77
C ALA A 24 12.55 -6.03 12.81
N ALA A 25 11.61 -5.33 13.44
CA ALA A 25 10.22 -5.52 13.20
C ALA A 25 10.20 -5.34 11.70
N GLU A 26 10.18 -6.45 10.98
CA GLU A 26 9.65 -6.47 9.63
C GLU A 26 8.37 -5.67 9.78
N LYS A 27 8.43 -4.40 9.36
CA LYS A 27 7.31 -3.49 9.48
C LYS A 27 6.28 -4.15 8.60
N ALA A 28 5.33 -4.83 9.24
CA ALA A 28 4.25 -5.51 8.55
C ALA A 28 3.71 -4.53 7.49
N PRO A 29 3.38 -5.02 6.28
CA PRO A 29 2.92 -4.16 5.20
C PRO A 29 1.90 -3.18 5.74
N THR A 30 2.27 -1.89 5.79
CA THR A 30 1.41 -0.87 6.36
C THR A 30 0.35 -0.57 5.31
N ALA A 31 -0.81 -1.23 5.42
CA ALA A 31 -1.97 -0.89 4.62
C ALA A 31 -2.44 0.49 5.03
N VAL A 32 -2.55 1.40 4.06
CA VAL A 32 -3.05 2.76 4.26
C VAL A 32 -4.41 2.85 3.60
N LEU A 33 -5.38 3.43 4.30
CA LEU A 33 -6.70 3.70 3.72
C LEU A 33 -6.54 4.67 2.54
N TRP A 34 -7.12 4.31 1.41
CA TRP A 34 -7.14 5.16 0.22
C TRP A 34 -8.58 5.39 -0.22
N GLY A 35 -8.85 6.60 -0.70
CA GLY A 35 -10.12 6.97 -1.32
C GLY A 35 -9.93 8.14 -2.27
N CYS A 36 -10.85 8.26 -3.23
CA CYS A 36 -10.93 9.38 -4.14
C CYS A 36 -12.38 9.69 -4.51
N GLU A 37 -12.63 10.91 -4.97
CA GLU A 37 -13.89 11.32 -5.57
C GLU A 37 -13.66 11.64 -7.06
N LEU A 38 -14.58 11.17 -7.90
CA LEU A 38 -14.67 11.51 -9.31
C LEU A 38 -15.97 12.29 -9.56
N ASN A 39 -15.89 13.36 -10.35
CA ASN A 39 -17.02 14.20 -10.72
C ASN A 39 -16.76 14.88 -12.07
N GLN A 40 -17.60 15.84 -12.46
CA GLN A 40 -17.47 16.52 -13.76
C GLN A 40 -16.18 17.35 -13.89
N ASP A 41 -15.73 17.97 -12.80
CA ASP A 41 -14.50 18.75 -12.75
C ASP A 41 -13.26 17.84 -12.69
N ARG A 42 -13.39 16.68 -12.04
CA ARG A 42 -12.34 15.68 -11.89
C ARG A 42 -12.78 14.29 -12.35
N ARG A 43 -12.64 14.04 -13.66
CA ARG A 43 -13.01 12.74 -14.27
C ARG A 43 -11.95 11.64 -14.12
N THR A 44 -10.73 11.99 -13.77
CA THR A 44 -9.63 11.03 -13.67
C THR A 44 -8.85 11.22 -12.38
N TRP A 45 -8.47 10.11 -11.75
CA TRP A 45 -7.55 10.09 -10.62
C TRP A 45 -6.41 9.11 -10.91
N THR A 46 -5.16 9.58 -10.76
CA THR A 46 -3.97 8.73 -10.84
C THR A 46 -3.42 8.51 -9.45
N VAL A 47 -3.34 7.25 -9.01
CA VAL A 47 -2.70 6.90 -7.75
C VAL A 47 -1.19 6.90 -7.94
N ARG A 48 -0.49 7.67 -7.10
CA ARG A 48 0.98 7.72 -7.07
C ARG A 48 1.47 7.04 -5.80
N PRO A 49 2.48 6.17 -5.87
CA PRO A 49 3.12 5.61 -4.69
C PRO A 49 3.63 6.71 -3.76
N GLN A 50 3.39 6.59 -2.45
CA GLN A 50 3.83 7.61 -1.48
C GLN A 50 5.33 7.53 -1.15
N LYS A 51 5.97 6.38 -1.39
CA LYS A 51 7.39 6.19 -1.14
C LYS A 51 8.16 6.16 -2.45
N GLU A 52 9.19 7.00 -2.51
CA GLU A 52 10.16 7.03 -3.59
C GLU A 52 11.05 5.78 -3.48
N GLY A 53 10.89 4.82 -4.39
CA GLY A 53 11.65 3.56 -4.40
C GLY A 53 10.93 2.40 -5.10
N LYS A 54 11.66 1.30 -5.32
CA LYS A 54 11.18 0.05 -5.96
C LYS A 54 10.31 -0.80 -5.02
N GLN A 55 9.36 -0.20 -4.31
CA GLN A 55 8.39 -0.98 -3.54
C GLN A 55 7.13 -1.19 -4.38
N ASP A 56 6.77 -2.45 -4.60
CA ASP A 56 5.52 -2.82 -5.26
C ASP A 56 4.34 -2.36 -4.42
N CYS A 57 3.76 -1.21 -4.79
CA CYS A 57 2.56 -0.69 -4.17
C CYS A 57 1.35 -1.33 -4.84
N LYS A 58 0.48 -1.97 -4.05
CA LYS A 58 -0.79 -2.52 -4.52
C LYS A 58 -1.93 -1.63 -4.05
N LEU A 59 -2.87 -1.34 -4.96
CA LEU A 59 -4.13 -0.69 -4.62
C LEU A 59 -5.23 -1.77 -4.55
N LEU A 60 -5.89 -1.86 -3.40
CA LEU A 60 -7.08 -2.69 -3.24
C LEU A 60 -8.30 -1.77 -3.24
N LEU A 61 -9.17 -1.94 -4.25
CA LEU A 61 -10.45 -1.25 -4.29
C LEU A 61 -11.48 -2.14 -3.60
N SER A 62 -12.19 -1.61 -2.60
CA SER A 62 -13.20 -2.38 -1.86
C SER A 62 -14.63 -1.97 -2.19
N THR A 63 -14.87 -0.67 -2.42
CA THR A 63 -16.21 -0.13 -2.66
C THR A 63 -16.16 1.04 -3.63
N ILE A 64 -17.18 1.15 -4.48
CA ILE A 64 -17.44 2.30 -5.33
C ILE A 64 -18.90 2.69 -5.12
N CYS A 65 -19.16 3.97 -4.87
CA CYS A 65 -20.49 4.49 -4.60
C CYS A 65 -20.75 5.82 -5.30
N LEU A 66 -22.03 6.10 -5.53
CA LEU A 66 -22.50 7.40 -5.94
C LEU A 66 -22.61 8.34 -4.74
N GLY A 67 -22.17 9.59 -4.92
CA GLY A 67 -22.45 10.66 -3.98
C GLY A 67 -23.92 11.04 -4.00
N GLU A 68 -24.41 11.64 -2.91
CA GLU A 68 -25.81 12.07 -2.75
C GLU A 68 -26.32 12.97 -3.89
N LYS A 69 -25.43 13.79 -4.45
CA LYS A 69 -25.72 14.74 -5.53
C LYS A 69 -25.47 14.18 -6.93
N ALA A 70 -25.21 12.88 -7.07
CA ALA A 70 -25.04 12.25 -8.36
C ALA A 70 -26.33 12.37 -9.18
N LYS A 71 -26.18 12.60 -10.49
CA LYS A 71 -27.32 12.64 -11.40
C LYS A 71 -27.91 11.23 -11.54
N GLU A 72 -29.22 11.18 -11.78
CA GLU A 72 -29.93 9.95 -12.13
C GLU A 72 -29.58 9.56 -13.58
N GLU A 73 -28.38 9.02 -13.74
CA GLU A 73 -27.83 8.54 -15.00
C GLU A 73 -26.86 7.38 -14.74
N MET A 74 -26.47 6.69 -15.81
CA MET A 74 -25.49 5.62 -15.74
C MET A 74 -24.08 6.21 -15.60
N ASN A 75 -23.45 5.95 -14.47
CA ASN A 75 -22.10 6.38 -14.13
C ASN A 75 -21.14 5.18 -14.25
N LEU A 76 -20.19 5.27 -15.18
CA LEU A 76 -19.17 4.26 -15.39
C LEU A 76 -17.87 4.65 -14.68
N VAL A 77 -17.26 3.68 -14.00
CA VAL A 77 -15.91 3.81 -13.44
C VAL A 77 -14.99 2.86 -14.17
N GLU A 78 -13.91 3.39 -14.73
CA GLU A 78 -12.96 2.66 -15.56
C GLU A 78 -11.53 2.82 -15.06
N ILE A 79 -10.73 1.77 -15.20
CA ILE A 79 -9.28 1.82 -15.04
C ILE A 79 -8.67 2.14 -16.40
N LEU A 80 -7.96 3.27 -16.46
CA LEU A 80 -7.23 3.68 -17.64
C LEU A 80 -5.82 3.07 -17.65
N PRO A 81 -5.26 2.77 -18.83
CA PRO A 81 -3.86 2.38 -18.95
C PRO A 81 -2.91 3.48 -18.46
N PRO A 82 -1.66 3.15 -18.08
CA PRO A 82 -0.66 4.13 -17.68
C PRO A 82 -0.47 5.21 -18.76
N ALA A 83 -0.52 6.48 -18.35
CA ALA A 83 -0.32 7.60 -19.26
C ALA A 83 1.12 7.58 -19.81
N GLY A 84 1.26 7.51 -21.14
CA GLY A 84 2.55 7.63 -21.83
C GLY A 84 3.09 6.38 -22.50
N GLN A 85 2.44 5.22 -22.36
CA GLN A 85 2.69 4.11 -23.28
C GLN A 85 1.84 4.30 -24.54
N GLU A 86 2.50 4.60 -25.65
CA GLU A 86 1.91 4.68 -26.99
C GLU A 86 1.48 3.30 -27.55
N ASP A 87 1.43 2.27 -26.70
CA ASP A 87 0.78 1.01 -26.99
C ASP A 87 -0.74 1.23 -26.98
N LYS A 88 -1.24 1.68 -28.14
CA LYS A 88 -2.65 1.94 -28.48
C LYS A 88 -3.60 0.73 -28.34
N LYS A 89 -3.20 -0.33 -27.63
CA LYS A 89 -3.92 -1.61 -27.53
C LYS A 89 -4.58 -1.87 -26.17
N THR A 90 -4.13 -1.26 -25.08
CA THR A 90 -4.75 -1.52 -23.77
C THR A 90 -5.98 -0.64 -23.62
N LYS A 91 -7.16 -1.24 -23.81
CA LYS A 91 -8.45 -0.56 -23.65
C LYS A 91 -8.73 -0.28 -22.17
N PRO A 92 -9.47 0.80 -21.85
CA PRO A 92 -10.04 0.99 -20.52
C PRO A 92 -10.81 -0.25 -20.07
N VAL A 93 -10.69 -0.57 -18.79
CA VAL A 93 -11.45 -1.67 -18.17
C VAL A 93 -12.51 -1.07 -17.26
N THR A 94 -13.77 -1.26 -17.61
CA THR A 94 -14.90 -0.88 -16.75
C THR A 94 -14.93 -1.79 -15.52
N ILE A 95 -14.88 -1.19 -14.33
CA ILE A 95 -14.89 -1.91 -13.04
C ILE A 95 -16.19 -1.72 -12.26
N ALA A 96 -17.00 -0.72 -12.60
CA ALA A 96 -18.34 -0.55 -12.06
C ALA A 96 -19.23 0.24 -13.02
N SER A 97 -20.53 -0.07 -12.96
CA SER A 97 -21.62 0.70 -13.56
C SER A 97 -22.63 0.98 -12.47
N LEU A 98 -22.86 2.26 -12.18
CA LEU A 98 -23.69 2.71 -11.06
C LEU A 98 -24.82 3.60 -11.58
N GLN A 99 -25.98 3.51 -10.93
CA GLN A 99 -27.11 4.41 -11.16
C GLN A 99 -27.88 4.53 -9.85
N ALA A 100 -28.25 5.75 -9.44
CA ALA A 100 -28.73 5.99 -8.08
C ALA A 100 -30.00 5.20 -7.74
N SER A 101 -30.94 5.07 -8.69
CA SER A 101 -32.17 4.29 -8.50
C SER A 101 -32.03 2.76 -8.66
N VAL A 102 -30.93 2.26 -9.24
CA VAL A 102 -30.77 0.85 -9.61
C VAL A 102 -29.67 0.17 -8.80
N LEU A 103 -28.47 0.73 -8.82
CA LEU A 103 -27.28 0.20 -8.17
C LEU A 103 -26.38 1.37 -7.72
N PRO A 104 -26.66 1.96 -6.54
CA PRO A 104 -25.94 3.15 -6.07
C PRO A 104 -24.54 2.83 -5.53
N MET A 105 -24.25 1.57 -5.21
CA MET A 105 -22.98 1.12 -4.66
C MET A 105 -22.64 -0.30 -5.15
N VAL A 106 -21.35 -0.56 -5.35
CA VAL A 106 -20.78 -1.88 -5.62
C VAL A 106 -19.66 -2.15 -4.62
N SER A 107 -19.59 -3.38 -4.12
CA SER A 107 -18.45 -3.90 -3.38
C SER A 107 -17.62 -4.82 -4.28
N LEU A 108 -16.30 -4.64 -4.26
CA LEU A 108 -15.32 -5.39 -5.02
C LEU A 108 -14.61 -6.33 -4.03
N GLY A 109 -15.10 -7.56 -3.95
CA GLY A 109 -14.60 -8.59 -3.04
C GLY A 109 -13.29 -9.25 -3.47
#